data_AF-A0A2X2CFY4-F1
#
_entry.id   AF-A0A2X2CFY4-F1
#
_cell.length_a   1.000
_cell.length_b   1.000
_cell.length_c   1.000
_cell.angle_alpha   90.00
_cell.angle_beta   90.00
_cell.angle_gamma   90.00
#
_symmetry.space_group_name_H-M   'P 1'
#
loop_
_entity.id
_entity.type
_entity.pdbx_description
1 polymer ?
#
loop_
_entity_poly.entity_id
_entity_poly.type
_entity_poly.pdbx_seq_one_letter_code
_entity_poly.pdbx_strand_id
1 'polypeptide(L)' 'MTVQEMLEALAKRGLSQKAIAVRAGTTQPTIHRAAKGAGVRYETGKAIEAIYLTETQQTAA' A
#
# COMPACT_ATOMS: atom_id res chain seq x y z
N MET A 1 11.98 1.33 1.37
CA MET A 1 10.96 1.94 0.50
C MET A 1 10.09 2.88 1.31
N THR A 2 9.65 3.97 0.69
CA THR A 2 8.61 4.85 1.24
C THR A 2 7.23 4.23 1.03
N VAL A 3 6.22 4.72 1.75
CA VAL A 3 4.82 4.31 1.54
C VAL A 3 4.37 4.59 0.11
N GLN A 4 4.78 5.71 -0.48
CA GLN A 4 4.47 6.05 -1.86
C GLN A 4 5.02 5.00 -2.85
N GLU A 5 6.30 4.63 -2.71
CA GLU A 5 6.94 3.63 -3.57
C GLU A 5 6.26 2.26 -3.45
N MET A 6 5.87 1.86 -2.23
CA MET A 6 5.16 0.60 -2.01
C MET A 6 3.79 0.61 -2.67
N LEU A 7 3.05 1.71 -2.55
CA LEU A 7 1.74 1.88 -3.20
C LEU A 7 1.86 1.86 -4.73
N GLU A 8 2.89 2.48 -5.29
CA GLU A 8 3.14 2.45 -6.74
C GLU A 8 3.46 1.02 -7.21
N ALA A 9 4.31 0.29 -6.48
CA ALA A 9 4.62 -1.11 -6.79
C ALA A 9 3.38 -2.00 -6.71
N LEU A 10 2.52 -1.81 -5.70
CA LEU A 10 1.25 -2.53 -5.59
C LEU A 10 0.29 -2.20 -6.75
N ALA A 11 0.22 -0.94 -7.17
CA ALA A 11 -0.60 -0.51 -8.30
C ALA A 11 -0.12 -1.14 -9.62
N LYS A 12 1.21 -1.22 -9.84
CA LYS A 12 1.81 -1.91 -11.01
C LYS A 12 1.47 -3.41 -11.06
N ARG A 13 1.15 -4.01 -9.91
CA ARG A 13 0.70 -5.40 -9.78
C ARG A 13 -0.82 -5.56 -9.89
N GLY A 14 -1.56 -4.49 -10.18
CA GLY A 14 -3.00 -4.52 -10.41
C GLY A 14 -3.86 -4.32 -9.16
N LEU A 15 -3.25 -4.05 -7.98
CA LEU A 15 -4.05 -3.77 -6.78
C LEU A 15 -4.65 -2.36 -6.87
N SER A 16 -5.97 -2.28 -6.74
CA SER A 16 -6.67 -1.00 -6.65
C SER A 16 -6.41 -0.31 -5.30
N GLN A 17 -6.42 1.02 -5.27
CA GLN A 17 -6.32 1.78 -4.02
C GLN A 17 -7.42 1.40 -3.01
N LYS A 18 -8.62 1.04 -3.48
CA LYS A 18 -9.72 0.56 -2.62
C LYS A 18 -9.36 -0.79 -1.98
N ALA A 19 -8.80 -1.72 -2.74
CA ALA A 19 -8.38 -3.01 -2.20
C ALA A 19 -7.27 -2.85 -1.16
N ILE A 20 -6.29 -1.98 -1.43
CA ILE A 20 -5.21 -1.66 -0.48
C ILE A 20 -5.79 -1.02 0.79
N ALA A 21 -6.73 -0.08 0.66
CA ALA A 21 -7.36 0.56 1.81
C ALA A 21 -8.07 -0.44 2.73
N VAL A 22 -8.86 -1.35 2.15
CA VAL A 22 -9.54 -2.41 2.91
C VAL A 22 -8.54 -3.29 3.64
N ARG A 23 -7.47 -3.76 2.97
CA ARG A 23 -6.44 -4.60 3.59
C ARG A 23 -5.62 -3.87 4.66
N ALA A 24 -5.39 -2.57 4.47
CA ALA A 24 -4.63 -1.73 5.39
C ALA A 24 -5.47 -1.15 6.54
N GLY A 25 -6.76 -1.48 6.63
CA GLY A 25 -7.66 -0.96 7.67
C GLY A 25 -7.84 0.56 7.62
N THR A 26 -7.84 1.14 6.41
CA THR A 26 -7.98 2.59 6.20
C THR A 26 -8.96 2.89 5.07
N THR A 27 -9.03 4.14 4.62
CA THR A 27 -9.92 4.60 3.56
C THR A 27 -9.16 4.83 2.24
N GLN A 28 -9.84 4.68 1.11
CA GLN A 28 -9.24 4.96 -0.20
C GLN A 28 -8.70 6.40 -0.32
N PRO A 29 -9.35 7.45 0.23
CA PRO A 29 -8.77 8.79 0.25
C PRO A 29 -7.43 8.88 0.99
N THR A 30 -7.25 8.12 2.08
CA THR A 30 -5.95 8.05 2.77
C THR A 30 -4.89 7.44 1.87
N ILE A 31 -5.20 6.34 1.18
CA ILE A 31 -4.29 5.72 0.20
C ILE A 31 -3.98 6.67 -0.95
N HIS A 32 -4.98 7.37 -1.49
CA HIS A 32 -4.79 8.34 -2.58
C HIS A 32 -3.84 9.47 -2.20
N ARG A 33 -4.00 10.04 -0.99
CA ARG A 33 -3.07 11.08 -0.51
C ARG A 33 -1.66 10.51 -0.29
N ALA A 34 -1.56 9.31 0.29
CA ALA A 34 -0.27 8.65 0.51
C ALA A 34 0.47 8.32 -0.78
N ALA A 35 -0.26 7.90 -1.83
CA ALA A 35 0.28 7.68 -3.17
C ALA A 35 0.80 8.98 -3.82
N LYS A 36 0.39 10.15 -3.32
CA LYS A 36 0.91 11.47 -3.70
C LYS A 36 2.02 11.98 -2.77
N GLY A 37 2.55 11.14 -1.88
CA GLY A 37 3.64 11.47 -0.97
C GLY A 37 3.19 12.06 0.38
N ALA A 38 1.88 12.11 0.67
CA ALA A 38 1.43 12.52 1.99
C ALA A 38 1.81 11.48 3.05
N GLY A 39 2.19 11.94 4.23
CA GLY A 39 2.42 11.06 5.38
C GLY A 39 1.16 10.31 5.80
N VAL A 40 1.35 9.13 6.37
CA VAL A 40 0.31 8.33 7.01
C VAL A 40 0.69 8.05 8.46
N ARG A 41 -0.28 7.61 9.27
CA ARG A 41 -0.01 7.08 10.61
C ARG A 41 0.91 5.86 10.50
N TYR A 42 1.69 5.63 11.55
CA TYR A 42 2.66 4.54 11.59
C TYR A 42 2.01 3.18 11.31
N GLU A 43 0.86 2.92 11.92
CA GLU A 43 0.12 1.66 11.79
C GLU A 43 -0.35 1.44 10.35
N THR A 44 -0.82 2.50 9.68
CA THR A 44 -1.18 2.45 8.26
C THR A 44 0.04 2.19 7.38
N GLY A 45 1.17 2.81 7.68
CA GLY A 45 2.43 2.58 6.97
C GLY A 45 2.89 1.13 7.07
N LYS A 46 2.88 0.55 8.29
CA LYS A 46 3.23 -0.85 8.54
C LYS A 46 2.27 -1.83 7.86
N ALA A 47 0.97 -1.51 7.83
CA ALA A 47 0.00 -2.35 7.13
C ALA A 47 0.25 -2.35 5.60
N ILE A 48 0.57 -1.19 5.01
CA ILE A 48 0.94 -1.10 3.58
C ILE A 48 2.22 -1.89 3.30
N GLU A 49 3.21 -1.80 4.18
CA GLU A 49 4.46 -2.59 4.07
C GLU A 49 4.18 -4.10 4.11
N ALA A 50 3.34 -4.57 5.02
CA ALA A 50 2.97 -5.98 5.09
C ALA A 50 2.27 -6.48 3.82
N ILE A 51 1.38 -5.66 3.23
CA ILE A 51 0.74 -5.97 1.94
C ILE A 51 1.79 -6.04 0.83
N TYR A 52 2.69 -5.06 0.75
CA TYR A 52 3.77 -5.03 -0.24
C TYR A 52 4.66 -6.27 -0.16
N LEU A 53 5.10 -6.66 1.04
CA LEU A 53 5.93 -7.86 1.24
C LEU A 53 5.19 -9.13 0.84
N THR A 54 3.91 -9.26 1.19
CA THR A 54 3.11 -10.44 0.85
C THR A 54 2.96 -10.59 -0.67
N GLU A 55 2.60 -9.49 -1.35
CA GLU A 55 2.41 -9.49 -2.80
C GLU A 55 3.73 -9.75 -3.52
N THR A 56 4.84 -9.16 -3.09
CA THR A 56 6.13 -9.37 -3.74
C THR A 56 6.74 -10.75 -3.50
N GLN A 57 6.51 -11.35 -2.33
CA GLN A 57 6.97 -12.72 -2.02
C GLN A 57 6.15 -13.80 -2.74
N GLN A 58 4.85 -13.58 -2.98
CA GLN A 58 3.99 -14.53 -3.73
C GLN A 58 4.39 -14.73 -5.20
N THR A 59 5.23 -13.86 -5.78
CA THR A 59 5.72 -14.04 -7.16
C THR A 59 7.05 -14.79 -7.23
N ALA A 60 7.72 -15.00 -6.10
CA ALA A 60 9.00 -15.71 -6.03
C ALA A 60 8.85 -17.21 -5.70
N ALA A 61 7.62 -17.70 -5.53
CA ALA A 61 7.26 -19.10 -5.30
C ALA A 61 6.48 -19.64 -6.49
#